data_AF-A0A940NVG8-F1
#
_entry.id   AF-A0A940NVG8-F1
#
_cell.length_a   1.000
_cell.length_b   1.000
_cell.length_c   1.000
_cell.angle_alpha   90.00
_cell.angle_beta   90.00
_cell.angle_gamma   90.00
#
_symmetry.space_group_name_H-M   'P 1'
#
loop_
_entity.id
_entity.type
_entity.pdbx_description
1 polymer ?
#
loop_
_entity_poly.entity_id
_entity_poly.type
_entity_poly.pdbx_seq_one_letter_code
_entity_poly.pdbx_strand_id
1 'polypeptide(L)'
;MAAYWTEQLDTFFKNGGQSDPGQTTDPGHGSDPQQPQGEFVLGDVNADGKVNASDLALLKKGVIGKNTDKDFVKRADVNESGVVNQLDADMLRDFLTCQKDAFEKGASEITEPPKENKWDKYEETADARYLQFYKDSIYSMGNTYRLVKKLEAAENGEKLTMAYLGGSITEMGKYTTPFSSYVKSTFAKGGFTEVNAGLSGTSSVVGLVRSEPNVIAKNPDIVFVEFSVNDHEDIMYKKCFESVIKRFLDLPNEPAVIILIHRAKSGFSSQAQMVPVGENFNIPIISMDNALTKAFNSGLLSLNDYFSDDYHPHDKGGKLVSDCLSYFFRQAM
;
A
#
# COMPACT_ATOMS: atom_id res chain seq x y z
N MET A 1 5.03 21.63 -21.51
CA MET A 1 4.68 21.33 -20.11
C MET A 1 5.53 20.21 -19.48
N ALA A 2 6.03 19.23 -20.25
CA ALA A 2 6.92 18.17 -19.74
C ALA A 2 8.41 18.56 -19.60
N ALA A 3 8.83 19.76 -20.04
CA ALA A 3 10.24 20.20 -19.98
C ALA A 3 10.60 20.99 -18.71
N TYR A 4 9.62 21.52 -17.97
CA TYR A 4 9.86 22.37 -16.80
C TYR A 4 10.19 21.56 -15.53
N TRP A 5 9.76 20.29 -15.47
CA TRP A 5 9.93 19.45 -14.30
C TRP A 5 11.28 18.72 -14.26
N THR A 6 11.89 18.46 -15.42
CA THR A 6 13.17 17.74 -15.52
C THR A 6 14.35 18.58 -15.07
N GLU A 7 14.32 19.90 -15.26
CA GLU A 7 15.40 20.81 -14.86
C GLU A 7 15.48 21.02 -13.33
N GLN A 8 14.37 20.97 -12.60
CA GLN A 8 14.39 21.18 -11.15
C GLN A 8 14.92 19.96 -10.37
N LEU A 9 14.70 18.75 -10.88
CA LEU A 9 15.23 17.52 -10.27
C LEU A 9 16.75 17.40 -10.48
N ASP A 10 17.26 17.81 -11.63
CA ASP A 10 18.70 17.75 -11.94
C ASP A 10 19.52 18.74 -11.10
N THR A 11 18.90 19.84 -10.65
CA THR A 11 19.52 20.84 -9.78
C THR A 11 19.60 20.38 -8.32
N PHE A 12 18.63 19.56 -7.88
CA PHE A 12 18.57 19.01 -6.52
C PHE A 12 19.67 17.99 -6.25
N PHE A 13 20.02 17.15 -7.23
CA PHE A 13 21.06 16.12 -7.07
C PHE A 13 22.50 16.62 -7.28
N LYS A 14 22.71 17.80 -7.88
CA LYS A 14 24.05 18.33 -8.17
C LYS A 14 24.65 19.20 -7.06
N ASN A 15 23.85 19.70 -6.12
CA ASN A 15 24.31 20.63 -5.07
C ASN A 15 24.39 20.01 -3.65
N GLY A 16 24.07 18.73 -3.48
CA GLY A 16 24.12 18.04 -2.19
C GLY A 16 25.49 17.44 -1.90
N GLY A 17 26.51 18.27 -1.64
CA GLY A 17 27.82 17.72 -1.28
C GLY A 17 28.92 18.74 -1.06
N GLN A 18 28.83 19.55 0.00
CA GLN A 18 30.00 20.08 0.72
C GLN A 18 29.54 20.71 2.05
N SER A 19 29.99 20.13 3.18
CA SER A 19 30.07 20.85 4.45
C SER A 19 31.42 20.52 5.09
N ASP A 20 32.15 21.58 5.41
CA ASP A 20 33.49 21.61 6.03
C ASP A 20 33.34 21.59 7.56
N PRO A 21 34.22 20.92 8.35
CA PRO A 21 34.02 20.73 9.77
C PRO A 21 34.67 21.84 10.59
N GLY A 22 33.88 22.54 11.41
CA GLY A 22 34.35 23.66 12.23
C GLY A 22 33.75 23.71 13.63
N GLN A 23 34.47 23.07 14.57
CA GLN A 23 34.68 23.47 15.97
C GLN A 23 33.53 23.45 17.00
N THR A 24 33.77 22.58 17.98
CA THR A 24 33.28 22.52 19.36
C THR A 24 33.59 23.77 20.17
N THR A 25 32.66 24.26 21.00
CA THR A 25 32.86 24.55 22.44
C THR A 25 31.51 24.76 23.14
N ASP A 26 31.30 24.03 24.24
CA ASP A 26 30.38 24.35 25.33
C ASP A 26 31.25 24.98 26.45
N PRO A 27 30.80 26.03 27.17
CA PRO A 27 30.20 25.75 28.49
C PRO A 27 29.12 26.75 28.94
N GLY A 28 28.09 26.29 29.64
CA GLY A 28 27.43 27.14 30.63
C GLY A 28 26.04 26.72 31.09
N HIS A 29 25.98 26.04 32.25
CA HIS A 29 24.80 26.03 33.11
C HIS A 29 24.41 27.46 33.50
N GLY A 30 23.30 27.94 32.96
CA GLY A 30 22.61 29.15 33.38
C GLY A 30 21.13 28.83 33.58
N SER A 31 20.65 29.08 34.79
CA SER A 31 19.29 28.84 35.27
C SER A 31 18.20 29.47 34.39
N ASP A 32 17.16 28.68 34.18
CA ASP A 32 15.87 28.93 33.52
C ASP A 32 15.30 30.35 33.68
N PRO A 33 15.00 31.02 32.56
CA PRO A 33 13.79 31.81 32.41
C PRO A 33 12.80 31.02 31.55
N GLN A 34 11.69 30.59 32.17
CA GLN A 34 10.55 29.97 31.52
C GLN A 34 10.29 30.61 30.16
N GLN A 35 10.59 29.87 29.08
CA GLN A 35 10.24 30.29 27.73
C GLN A 35 8.71 30.27 27.60
N PRO A 36 8.11 31.29 26.95
CA PRO A 36 6.68 31.27 26.69
C PRO A 36 6.37 30.05 25.80
N GLN A 37 5.38 29.25 26.20
CA GLN A 37 4.86 28.16 25.38
C GLN A 37 4.32 28.75 24.08
N GLY A 38 5.15 28.77 23.03
CA GLY A 38 4.73 29.14 21.69
C GLY A 38 3.73 28.11 21.19
N GLU A 39 2.51 28.55 20.87
CA GLU A 39 1.54 27.77 20.11
C GLU A 39 2.21 27.25 18.82
N PHE A 40 2.30 25.94 18.67
CA PHE A 40 2.66 25.33 17.40
C PHE A 40 1.40 25.25 16.52
N VAL A 41 1.57 25.37 15.20
CA VAL A 41 0.47 25.23 14.25
C VAL A 41 0.37 23.76 13.81
N LEU A 42 -0.80 23.16 14.00
CA LEU A 42 -1.05 21.78 13.57
C LEU A 42 -1.00 21.69 12.04
N GLY A 43 -0.24 20.75 11.48
CA GLY A 43 -0.02 20.60 10.05
C GLY A 43 1.12 21.45 9.46
N ASP A 44 1.73 22.36 10.22
CA ASP A 44 2.94 23.12 9.84
C ASP A 44 4.18 22.28 10.17
N VAL A 45 4.41 21.24 9.38
CA VAL A 45 5.42 20.22 9.67
C VAL A 45 6.84 20.78 9.57
N ASN A 46 7.08 21.75 8.69
CA ASN A 46 8.39 22.38 8.54
C ASN A 46 8.64 23.57 9.50
N ALA A 47 7.64 23.97 10.29
CA ALA A 47 7.68 25.08 11.25
C ALA A 47 7.96 26.45 10.61
N ASP A 48 7.47 26.68 9.38
CA ASP A 48 7.59 27.96 8.68
C ASP A 48 6.44 28.95 8.99
N GLY A 49 5.48 28.53 9.80
CA GLY A 49 4.30 29.29 10.20
C GLY A 49 3.12 29.17 9.23
N LYS A 50 3.21 28.35 8.16
CA LYS A 50 2.18 28.21 7.14
C LYS A 50 1.96 26.75 6.77
N VAL A 51 0.71 26.29 6.86
CA VAL A 51 0.31 24.97 6.39
C VAL A 51 0.18 24.97 4.87
N ASN A 52 1.08 24.30 4.15
CA ASN A 52 1.13 24.27 2.70
C ASN A 52 1.66 22.94 2.09
N ALA A 53 1.81 22.88 0.77
CA ALA A 53 2.26 21.67 0.07
C ALA A 53 3.67 21.19 0.48
N SER A 54 4.50 22.09 1.00
CA SER A 54 5.84 21.73 1.51
C SER A 54 5.74 20.89 2.78
N ASP A 55 4.75 21.16 3.63
CA ASP A 55 4.46 20.36 4.82
C ASP A 55 3.96 18.99 4.46
N LEU A 56 3.07 18.89 3.47
CA LEU A 56 2.60 17.61 2.97
C LEU A 56 3.76 16.76 2.41
N ALA A 57 4.69 17.35 1.68
CA ALA A 57 5.86 16.66 1.17
C ALA A 57 6.78 16.18 2.31
N LEU A 58 7.01 17.03 3.32
CA LEU A 58 7.83 16.70 4.48
C LEU A 58 7.17 15.65 5.37
N LEU A 59 5.85 15.73 5.55
CA LEU A 59 5.03 14.76 6.28
C LEU A 59 5.13 13.40 5.62
N LYS A 60 4.88 13.29 4.31
CA LYS A 60 5.03 12.04 3.56
C LYS A 60 6.44 11.45 3.68
N LYS A 61 7.47 12.28 3.57
CA LYS A 61 8.87 11.85 3.77
C LYS A 61 9.11 11.35 5.20
N GLY A 62 8.54 12.02 6.20
CA GLY A 62 8.67 11.63 7.60
C GLY A 62 7.91 10.35 7.95
N VAL A 63 6.75 10.12 7.33
CA VAL A 63 6.00 8.85 7.43
C VAL A 63 6.85 7.71 6.86
N ILE A 64 7.35 7.85 5.62
CA ILE A 64 8.22 6.84 4.97
C ILE A 64 9.49 6.60 5.78
N GLY A 65 10.12 7.68 6.27
CA GLY A 65 11.36 7.62 7.04
C GLY A 65 11.21 7.25 8.51
N LYS A 66 9.97 7.05 9.00
CA LYS A 66 9.65 6.84 10.43
C LYS A 66 10.30 7.89 11.32
N ASN A 67 10.11 9.17 10.99
CA ASN A 67 10.66 10.26 11.77
C ASN A 67 10.08 10.25 13.19
N THR A 68 10.97 10.18 14.19
CA THR A 68 10.63 10.12 15.62
C THR A 68 10.94 11.42 16.36
N ASP A 69 11.36 12.46 15.64
CA ASP A 69 11.59 13.78 16.23
C ASP A 69 10.30 14.28 16.89
N LYS A 70 10.39 14.70 18.16
CA LYS A 70 9.22 15.02 18.98
C LYS A 70 8.46 16.23 18.45
N ASP A 71 9.17 17.20 17.88
CA ASP A 71 8.56 18.43 17.40
C ASP A 71 7.94 18.22 16.02
N PHE A 72 8.59 17.41 15.18
CA PHE A 72 7.97 16.88 13.97
C PHE A 72 6.67 16.14 14.31
N VAL A 73 6.72 15.15 15.21
CA VAL A 73 5.58 14.29 15.56
C VAL A 73 4.39 15.12 16.04
N LYS A 74 4.61 16.11 16.92
CA LYS A 74 3.55 16.99 17.42
C LYS A 74 2.85 17.81 16.33
N ARG A 75 3.58 18.26 15.31
CA ARG A 75 2.99 19.07 14.21
C ARG A 75 2.40 18.19 13.11
N ALA A 76 2.93 16.98 12.95
CA ALA A 76 2.56 16.01 11.94
C ALA A 76 1.33 15.17 12.30
N ASP A 77 1.08 14.90 13.58
CA ASP A 77 -0.08 14.16 14.09
C ASP A 77 -1.34 15.04 14.06
N VAL A 78 -1.82 15.34 12.85
CA VAL A 78 -2.90 16.31 12.63
C VAL A 78 -4.25 15.82 13.15
N ASN A 79 -4.41 14.51 13.32
CA ASN A 79 -5.58 13.92 13.96
C ASN A 79 -5.42 13.71 15.48
N GLU A 80 -4.27 14.08 16.07
CA GLU A 80 -3.98 13.91 17.51
C GLU A 80 -4.20 12.45 18.00
N SER A 81 -3.92 11.46 17.15
CA SER A 81 -4.04 10.04 17.47
C SER A 81 -2.88 9.52 18.34
N GLY A 82 -1.79 10.28 18.41
CA GLY A 82 -0.53 9.88 19.02
C GLY A 82 0.39 9.11 18.06
N VAL A 83 -0.01 8.91 16.80
CA VAL A 83 0.76 8.17 15.79
C VAL A 83 0.76 8.92 14.47
N VAL A 84 1.94 9.33 14.00
CA VAL A 84 2.09 9.92 12.66
C VAL A 84 2.13 8.84 11.60
N ASN A 85 1.15 8.83 10.69
CA ASN A 85 1.03 7.86 9.61
C ASN A 85 0.42 8.45 8.33
N GLN A 86 -0.04 7.59 7.41
CA GLN A 86 -0.56 8.04 6.11
C GLN A 86 -1.90 8.77 6.24
N LEU A 87 -2.69 8.49 7.27
CA LEU A 87 -3.93 9.19 7.57
C LEU A 87 -3.67 10.68 7.83
N ASP A 88 -2.59 11.02 8.54
CA ASP A 88 -2.21 12.43 8.76
C ASP A 88 -1.87 13.13 7.46
N ALA A 89 -1.15 12.45 6.56
CA ALA A 89 -0.81 12.98 5.25
C ALA A 89 -2.05 13.19 4.36
N ASP A 90 -3.02 12.27 4.42
CA ASP A 90 -4.27 12.38 3.68
C ASP A 90 -5.14 13.51 4.21
N MET A 91 -5.23 13.66 5.53
CA MET A 91 -5.96 14.74 6.17
C MET A 91 -5.33 16.10 5.89
N LEU A 92 -4.00 16.20 5.89
CA LEU A 92 -3.28 17.40 5.50
C LEU A 92 -3.55 17.74 4.03
N ARG A 93 -3.55 16.75 3.13
CA ARG A 93 -3.91 16.93 1.71
C ARG A 93 -5.35 17.43 1.53
N ASP A 94 -6.31 16.85 2.26
CA ASP A 94 -7.71 17.22 2.16
C ASP A 94 -7.95 18.66 2.67
N PHE A 95 -7.26 19.05 3.73
CA PHE A 95 -7.25 20.43 4.23
C PHE A 95 -6.68 21.40 3.19
N LEU A 96 -5.52 21.08 2.58
CA LEU A 96 -4.88 21.91 1.56
C LEU A 96 -5.70 22.02 0.26
N THR A 97 -6.57 21.05 -0.02
CA THR A 97 -7.44 21.04 -1.19
C THR A 97 -8.85 21.55 -0.90
N CYS A 98 -9.07 22.10 0.30
CA CYS A 98 -10.37 22.60 0.78
C CYS A 98 -11.49 21.55 0.72
N GLN A 99 -11.16 20.27 0.83
CA GLN A 99 -12.15 19.20 0.96
C GLN A 99 -12.68 19.12 2.41
N LYS A 100 -11.86 19.55 3.37
CA LYS A 100 -12.22 19.69 4.78
C LYS A 100 -11.67 21.01 5.33
N ASP A 101 -12.46 21.68 6.16
CA ASP A 101 -12.06 22.95 6.79
C ASP A 101 -11.29 22.75 8.11
N ALA A 102 -11.23 21.51 8.62
CA ALA A 102 -10.55 21.17 9.87
C ALA A 102 -10.11 19.70 9.88
N PHE A 103 -9.15 19.37 10.76
CA PHE A 103 -8.71 18.01 11.02
C PHE A 103 -9.66 17.29 12.01
N GLU A 104 -10.05 16.07 11.66
CA GLU A 104 -10.85 15.19 12.51
C GLU A 104 -9.99 14.51 13.58
N LYS A 105 -10.30 14.74 14.86
CA LYS A 105 -9.50 14.23 15.97
C LYS A 105 -9.78 12.77 16.31
N GLY A 106 -8.74 12.02 16.71
CA GLY A 106 -8.82 10.69 17.30
C GLY A 106 -8.97 9.53 16.31
N ALA A 107 -8.80 9.77 15.01
CA ALA A 107 -8.81 8.72 14.01
C ALA A 107 -7.43 8.01 13.99
N SER A 108 -7.40 6.69 14.24
CA SER A 108 -6.19 5.86 14.16
C SER A 108 -6.25 4.97 12.93
N GLU A 109 -5.12 4.73 12.27
CA GLU A 109 -5.01 3.62 11.33
C GLU A 109 -5.21 2.29 12.09
N ILE A 110 -6.03 1.42 11.49
CA ILE A 110 -6.52 0.14 11.99
C ILE A 110 -7.57 0.27 13.10
N THR A 111 -8.77 0.68 12.71
CA THR A 111 -9.98 0.24 13.41
C THR A 111 -10.14 -1.26 13.19
N GLU A 112 -10.47 -2.02 14.25
CA GLU A 112 -11.08 -3.34 14.08
C GLU A 112 -12.20 -3.23 13.02
N PRO A 113 -12.36 -4.23 12.15
CA PRO A 113 -13.36 -4.18 11.10
C PRO A 113 -14.71 -3.88 11.75
N PRO A 114 -15.59 -3.09 11.11
CA PRO A 114 -16.88 -2.76 11.68
C PRO A 114 -17.56 -4.03 12.21
N LYS A 115 -17.95 -4.06 13.49
CA LYS A 115 -18.62 -5.22 14.11
C LYS A 115 -19.86 -5.67 13.35
N GLU A 116 -20.43 -4.79 12.53
CA GLU A 116 -21.47 -5.10 11.56
C GLU A 116 -21.01 -4.66 10.16
N ASN A 117 -20.60 -5.61 9.34
CA ASN A 117 -20.53 -5.44 7.90
C ASN A 117 -21.86 -5.91 7.30
N LYS A 118 -22.63 -5.00 6.67
CA LYS A 118 -23.94 -5.33 6.09
C LYS A 118 -23.86 -6.26 4.86
N TRP A 119 -22.66 -6.46 4.33
CA TRP A 119 -22.39 -7.22 3.10
C TRP A 119 -21.69 -8.56 3.36
N ASP A 120 -20.78 -8.61 4.34
CA ASP A 120 -20.11 -9.85 4.74
C ASP A 120 -20.56 -10.28 6.15
N LYS A 121 -21.42 -11.31 6.20
CA LYS A 121 -21.88 -11.94 7.45
C LYS A 121 -20.90 -13.00 7.95
N TYR A 122 -19.71 -13.10 7.36
CA TYR A 122 -18.71 -14.05 7.79
C TYR A 122 -18.27 -13.75 9.22
N GLU A 123 -18.56 -14.68 10.13
CA GLU A 123 -17.97 -14.69 11.45
C GLU A 123 -16.55 -15.26 11.33
N GLU A 124 -15.56 -14.53 11.84
CA GLU A 124 -14.17 -14.98 11.83
C GLU A 124 -14.04 -16.27 12.64
N THR A 125 -13.69 -17.36 11.95
CA THR A 125 -13.54 -18.69 12.55
C THR A 125 -12.08 -19.12 12.66
N ALA A 126 -11.15 -18.32 12.11
CA ALA A 126 -9.73 -18.56 12.25
C ALA A 126 -9.30 -18.44 13.72
N ASP A 127 -8.40 -19.34 14.15
CA ASP A 127 -7.77 -19.17 15.45
C ASP A 127 -6.89 -17.90 15.48
N ALA A 128 -6.59 -17.42 16.69
CA ALA A 128 -5.88 -16.16 16.88
C ALA A 128 -4.53 -16.07 16.14
N ARG A 129 -3.85 -17.20 15.91
CA ARG A 129 -2.57 -17.21 15.17
C ARG A 129 -2.78 -17.04 13.68
N TYR A 130 -3.80 -17.68 13.11
CA TYR A 130 -4.17 -17.47 11.71
C TYR A 130 -4.75 -16.07 11.46
N LEU A 131 -5.52 -15.55 12.40
CA LEU A 131 -5.98 -14.16 12.33
C LEU A 131 -4.81 -13.18 12.34
N GLN A 132 -3.80 -13.42 13.18
CA GLN A 132 -2.58 -12.62 13.18
C GLN A 132 -1.80 -12.78 11.86
N PHE A 133 -1.74 -13.98 11.29
CA PHE A 133 -1.14 -14.22 9.97
C PHE A 133 -1.84 -13.40 8.87
N TYR A 134 -3.17 -13.32 8.86
CA TYR A 134 -3.90 -12.48 7.91
C TYR A 134 -3.63 -10.99 8.12
N LYS A 135 -3.62 -10.52 9.38
CA LYS A 135 -3.25 -9.13 9.72
C LYS A 135 -1.83 -8.81 9.24
N ASP A 136 -0.89 -9.72 9.46
CA ASP A 136 0.51 -9.57 9.06
C ASP A 136 0.70 -9.50 7.54
N SER A 137 -0.30 -9.93 6.76
CA SER A 137 -0.30 -9.81 5.30
C SER A 137 -0.65 -8.42 4.82
N ILE A 138 -1.35 -7.59 5.60
CA ILE A 138 -1.67 -6.22 5.20
C ILE A 138 -0.43 -5.37 5.50
N TYR A 139 0.34 -5.04 4.46
CA TYR A 139 1.49 -4.14 4.59
C TYR A 139 0.98 -2.70 4.79
N SER A 140 0.05 -2.28 3.93
CA SER A 140 -0.62 -0.99 4.00
C SER A 140 -2.04 -1.15 3.49
N MET A 141 -3.01 -0.58 4.22
CA MET A 141 -4.39 -0.49 3.75
C MET A 141 -4.51 0.44 2.54
N GLY A 142 -3.69 1.49 2.49
CA GLY A 142 -3.77 2.56 1.50
C GLY A 142 -5.18 3.18 1.43
N ASN A 143 -5.45 3.87 0.32
CA ASN A 143 -6.78 4.39 0.02
C ASN A 143 -7.66 3.29 -0.60
N THR A 144 -8.62 2.79 0.19
CA THR A 144 -9.58 1.75 -0.24
C THR A 144 -10.84 2.30 -0.92
N TYR A 145 -10.97 3.62 -1.10
CA TYR A 145 -12.20 4.25 -1.64
C TYR A 145 -12.67 3.62 -2.96
N ARG A 146 -11.75 3.43 -3.92
CA ARG A 146 -12.09 2.82 -5.21
C ARG A 146 -12.57 1.37 -5.03
N LEU A 147 -11.93 0.61 -4.13
CA LEU A 147 -12.31 -0.77 -3.85
C LEU A 147 -13.73 -0.84 -3.29
N VAL A 148 -14.00 -0.08 -2.22
CA VAL A 148 -15.33 -0.05 -1.58
C VAL A 148 -16.40 0.35 -2.59
N LYS A 149 -16.20 1.43 -3.34
CA LYS A 149 -17.15 1.90 -4.36
C LYS A 149 -17.47 0.84 -5.42
N LYS A 150 -16.47 0.08 -5.88
CA LYS A 150 -16.66 -1.00 -6.87
C LYS A 150 -17.40 -2.20 -6.29
N LEU A 151 -17.11 -2.57 -5.03
CA LEU A 151 -17.82 -3.65 -4.34
C LEU A 151 -19.27 -3.26 -4.05
N GLU A 152 -19.54 -2.02 -3.63
CA GLU A 152 -20.89 -1.49 -3.42
C GLU A 152 -21.72 -1.50 -4.70
N ALA A 153 -21.14 -1.07 -5.83
CA ALA A 153 -21.79 -1.12 -7.13
C ALA A 153 -22.13 -2.57 -7.53
N ALA A 154 -21.19 -3.50 -7.35
CA ALA A 154 -21.41 -4.92 -7.63
C ALA A 154 -22.52 -5.54 -6.77
N GLU A 155 -22.57 -5.16 -5.48
CA GLU A 155 -23.60 -5.58 -4.53
C GLU A 155 -24.99 -5.05 -4.89
N ASN A 156 -25.04 -3.89 -5.57
CA ASN A 156 -26.25 -3.26 -6.09
C ASN A 156 -26.64 -3.77 -7.49
N GLY A 157 -25.94 -4.79 -8.02
CA GLY A 157 -26.30 -5.46 -9.26
C GLY A 157 -25.53 -5.00 -10.49
N GLU A 158 -24.48 -4.18 -10.35
CA GLU A 158 -23.54 -3.94 -11.45
C GLU A 158 -22.63 -5.16 -11.69
N LYS A 159 -22.12 -5.29 -12.92
CA LYS A 159 -21.15 -6.34 -13.25
C LYS A 159 -19.80 -5.96 -12.67
N LEU A 160 -19.09 -6.93 -12.10
CA LEU A 160 -17.75 -6.74 -11.56
C LEU A 160 -16.72 -7.50 -12.40
N THR A 161 -15.71 -6.79 -12.91
CA THR A 161 -14.55 -7.41 -13.58
C THR A 161 -13.32 -7.31 -12.69
N MET A 162 -12.79 -8.46 -12.25
CA MET A 162 -11.58 -8.54 -11.44
C MET A 162 -10.43 -9.13 -12.25
N ALA A 163 -9.33 -8.39 -12.33
CA ALA A 163 -8.16 -8.77 -13.11
C ALA A 163 -6.92 -8.99 -12.24
N TYR A 164 -6.09 -9.93 -12.68
CA TYR A 164 -4.79 -10.23 -12.08
C TYR A 164 -3.72 -10.13 -13.16
N LEU A 165 -2.75 -9.23 -12.98
CA LEU A 165 -1.58 -9.12 -13.84
C LEU A 165 -0.35 -9.57 -13.07
N GLY A 166 0.28 -10.66 -13.50
CA GLY A 166 1.50 -11.11 -12.85
C GLY A 166 2.27 -12.22 -13.55
N GLY A 167 3.16 -12.85 -12.80
CA GLY A 167 4.03 -13.92 -13.28
C GLY A 167 3.37 -15.32 -13.24
N SER A 168 4.20 -16.34 -13.02
CA SER A 168 3.78 -17.75 -12.95
C SER A 168 2.86 -18.04 -11.76
N ILE A 169 3.05 -17.36 -10.62
CA ILE A 169 2.19 -17.52 -9.43
C ILE A 169 0.74 -17.14 -9.77
N THR A 170 0.54 -16.05 -10.50
CA THR A 170 -0.76 -15.63 -11.04
C THR A 170 -1.28 -16.61 -12.09
N GLU A 171 -0.44 -17.02 -13.05
CA GLU A 171 -0.84 -17.88 -14.18
C GLU A 171 -1.45 -19.22 -13.73
N MET A 172 -0.91 -19.81 -12.67
CA MET A 172 -1.41 -21.10 -12.15
C MET A 172 -2.81 -21.02 -11.53
N GLY A 173 -3.30 -19.83 -11.17
CA GLY A 173 -4.64 -19.64 -10.63
C GLY A 173 -4.90 -20.22 -9.23
N LYS A 174 -3.86 -20.66 -8.50
CA LYS A 174 -3.99 -21.30 -7.18
C LYS A 174 -4.48 -20.35 -6.08
N TYR A 175 -4.24 -19.05 -6.23
CA TYR A 175 -4.82 -18.02 -5.35
C TYR A 175 -5.93 -17.22 -6.04
N THR A 176 -5.82 -16.95 -7.34
CA THR A 176 -6.82 -16.14 -8.06
C THR A 176 -8.17 -16.83 -8.08
N THR A 177 -8.23 -18.13 -8.38
CA THR A 177 -9.49 -18.88 -8.49
C THR A 177 -10.26 -18.95 -7.17
N PRO A 178 -9.66 -19.37 -6.03
CA PRO A 178 -10.39 -19.37 -4.76
C PRO A 178 -10.79 -17.95 -4.32
N PHE A 179 -9.93 -16.95 -4.55
CA PHE A 179 -10.25 -15.57 -4.16
C PHE A 179 -11.37 -14.96 -5.01
N SER A 180 -11.30 -15.15 -6.34
CA SER A 180 -12.38 -14.78 -7.27
C SER A 180 -13.70 -15.47 -6.91
N SER A 181 -13.65 -16.73 -6.47
CA SER A 181 -14.85 -17.45 -6.02
C SER A 181 -15.46 -16.79 -4.78
N TYR A 182 -14.64 -16.40 -3.79
CA TYR A 182 -15.08 -15.63 -2.62
C TYR A 182 -15.69 -14.28 -3.02
N VAL A 183 -15.02 -13.50 -3.86
CA VAL A 183 -15.54 -12.18 -4.29
C VAL A 183 -16.86 -12.33 -5.05
N LYS A 184 -16.93 -13.32 -5.96
CA LYS A 184 -18.14 -13.63 -6.73
C LYS A 184 -19.31 -13.98 -5.83
N SER A 185 -19.10 -14.85 -4.83
CA SER A 185 -20.19 -15.30 -3.95
C SER A 185 -20.63 -14.24 -2.95
N THR A 186 -19.73 -13.32 -2.58
CA THR A 186 -19.95 -12.36 -1.49
C THR A 186 -20.45 -11.02 -1.98
N PHE A 187 -19.96 -10.53 -3.13
CA PHE A 187 -20.21 -9.14 -3.57
C PHE A 187 -20.87 -9.01 -4.96
N ALA A 188 -20.71 -9.99 -5.86
CA ALA A 188 -20.99 -9.78 -7.28
C ALA A 188 -22.40 -10.19 -7.72
N LYS A 189 -23.45 -9.52 -7.21
CA LYS A 189 -24.86 -9.86 -7.54
C LYS A 189 -25.24 -9.62 -8.99
N GLY A 190 -24.59 -8.67 -9.68
CA GLY A 190 -24.84 -8.33 -11.08
C GLY A 190 -24.14 -9.21 -12.12
N GLY A 191 -23.23 -10.07 -11.68
CA GLY A 191 -22.36 -10.88 -12.53
C GLY A 191 -20.88 -10.59 -12.30
N PHE A 192 -20.05 -11.59 -12.59
CA PHE A 192 -18.62 -11.56 -12.25
C PHE A 192 -17.78 -12.09 -13.41
N THR A 193 -16.72 -11.37 -13.76
CA THR A 193 -15.70 -11.77 -14.74
C THR A 193 -14.34 -11.81 -14.08
N GLU A 194 -13.68 -12.97 -14.10
CA GLU A 194 -12.26 -13.09 -13.78
C GLU A 194 -11.41 -12.90 -15.04
N VAL A 195 -10.38 -12.08 -14.94
CA VAL A 195 -9.34 -11.90 -15.96
C VAL A 195 -8.00 -12.31 -15.36
N ASN A 196 -7.59 -13.56 -15.57
CA ASN A 196 -6.25 -14.01 -15.23
C ASN A 196 -5.29 -13.69 -16.38
N ALA A 197 -4.45 -12.68 -16.19
CA ALA A 197 -3.37 -12.30 -17.09
C ALA A 197 -2.00 -12.63 -16.47
N GLY A 198 -1.85 -13.83 -15.89
CA GLY A 198 -0.56 -14.39 -15.53
C GLY A 198 0.24 -14.84 -16.77
N LEU A 199 1.56 -14.69 -16.73
CA LEU A 199 2.45 -15.23 -17.76
C LEU A 199 3.78 -15.66 -17.14
N SER A 200 4.07 -16.96 -17.20
CA SER A 200 5.28 -17.54 -16.58
C SER A 200 6.58 -16.90 -17.05
N GLY A 201 7.50 -16.68 -16.11
CA GLY A 201 8.84 -16.15 -16.40
C GLY A 201 8.88 -14.68 -16.82
N THR A 202 7.81 -13.92 -16.58
CA THR A 202 7.71 -12.51 -16.99
C THR A 202 7.73 -11.54 -15.82
N SER A 203 8.39 -10.40 -16.04
CA SER A 203 8.50 -9.28 -15.12
C SER A 203 7.51 -8.16 -15.46
N SER A 204 7.51 -7.11 -14.65
CA SER A 204 6.75 -5.88 -14.90
C SER A 204 7.10 -5.19 -16.22
N VAL A 205 8.29 -5.42 -16.77
CA VAL A 205 8.69 -4.91 -18.10
C VAL A 205 7.80 -5.48 -19.20
N VAL A 206 7.60 -6.80 -19.20
CA VAL A 206 6.70 -7.48 -20.14
C VAL A 206 5.24 -7.22 -19.75
N GLY A 207 4.96 -7.17 -18.44
CA GLY A 207 3.66 -6.80 -17.88
C GLY A 207 3.15 -5.46 -18.42
N LEU A 208 4.01 -4.44 -18.51
CA LEU A 208 3.68 -3.13 -19.04
C LEU A 208 3.22 -3.21 -20.49
N VAL A 209 3.97 -3.90 -21.35
CA VAL A 209 3.67 -4.03 -22.79
C VAL A 209 2.34 -4.76 -23.00
N ARG A 210 2.03 -5.78 -22.20
CA ARG A 210 0.85 -6.62 -22.38
C ARG A 210 -0.37 -6.18 -21.55
N SER A 211 -0.21 -5.21 -20.67
CA SER A 211 -1.28 -4.67 -19.81
C SER A 211 -2.49 -4.21 -20.62
N GLU A 212 -2.26 -3.59 -21.79
CA GLU A 212 -3.33 -3.09 -22.64
C GLU A 212 -4.24 -4.20 -23.20
N PRO A 213 -3.76 -5.11 -24.05
CA PRO A 213 -4.62 -6.13 -24.66
C PRO A 213 -5.14 -7.17 -23.66
N ASN A 214 -4.40 -7.45 -22.57
CA ASN A 214 -4.76 -8.53 -21.66
C ASN A 214 -5.60 -8.08 -20.47
N VAL A 215 -5.50 -6.81 -20.04
CA VAL A 215 -6.19 -6.33 -18.84
C VAL A 215 -7.05 -5.11 -19.17
N ILE A 216 -6.47 -4.03 -19.68
CA ILE A 216 -7.17 -2.74 -19.87
C ILE A 216 -8.33 -2.88 -20.86
N ALA A 217 -8.12 -3.60 -21.96
CA ALA A 217 -9.16 -3.88 -22.96
C ALA A 217 -10.35 -4.70 -22.40
N LYS A 218 -10.24 -5.24 -21.18
CA LYS A 218 -11.31 -5.93 -20.47
C LYS A 218 -12.09 -5.02 -19.51
N ASN A 219 -11.72 -3.73 -19.44
CA ASN A 219 -12.36 -2.72 -18.60
C ASN A 219 -12.50 -3.17 -17.13
N PRO A 220 -11.38 -3.47 -16.45
CA PRO A 220 -11.40 -4.05 -15.11
C PRO A 220 -11.87 -3.03 -14.07
N ASP A 221 -12.55 -3.51 -13.03
CA ASP A 221 -12.97 -2.71 -11.88
C ASP A 221 -11.99 -2.83 -10.70
N ILE A 222 -11.37 -3.99 -10.56
CA ILE A 222 -10.34 -4.28 -9.56
C ILE A 222 -9.17 -4.95 -10.27
N VAL A 223 -7.94 -4.47 -10.01
CA VAL A 223 -6.71 -4.98 -10.61
C VAL A 223 -5.70 -5.31 -9.52
N PHE A 224 -5.27 -6.58 -9.49
CA PHE A 224 -4.11 -7.02 -8.71
C PHE A 224 -2.87 -7.02 -9.60
N VAL A 225 -1.77 -6.45 -9.09
CA VAL A 225 -0.47 -6.43 -9.77
C VAL A 225 0.55 -7.20 -8.92
N GLU A 226 1.17 -8.22 -9.51
CA GLU A 226 2.06 -9.17 -8.82
C GLU A 226 3.29 -9.47 -9.69
N PHE A 227 4.46 -8.92 -9.34
CA PHE A 227 5.73 -9.25 -10.01
C PHE A 227 6.88 -9.44 -9.02
N SER A 228 6.57 -9.61 -7.75
CA SER A 228 7.50 -9.48 -6.62
C SER A 228 8.64 -10.51 -6.64
N VAL A 229 8.41 -11.70 -7.19
CA VAL A 229 9.43 -12.74 -7.35
C VAL A 229 10.05 -12.76 -8.75
N ASN A 230 9.51 -11.97 -9.69
CA ASN A 230 9.93 -11.93 -11.09
C ASN A 230 10.79 -10.70 -11.43
N ASP A 231 10.52 -9.57 -10.78
CA ASP A 231 11.33 -8.37 -10.92
C ASP A 231 12.65 -8.53 -10.16
N HIS A 232 13.67 -7.80 -10.61
CA HIS A 232 14.97 -7.72 -9.95
C HIS A 232 15.26 -6.29 -9.50
N GLU A 233 16.28 -6.12 -8.66
CA GLU A 233 16.75 -4.81 -8.19
C GLU A 233 17.49 -4.06 -9.29
N ASP A 234 16.74 -3.51 -10.25
CA ASP A 234 17.24 -2.64 -11.30
C ASP A 234 16.23 -1.53 -11.61
N ILE A 235 16.73 -0.34 -11.98
CA ILE A 235 15.93 0.86 -12.23
C ILE A 235 14.85 0.65 -13.31
N MET A 236 15.09 -0.24 -14.27
CA MET A 236 14.14 -0.59 -15.31
C MET A 236 12.89 -1.27 -14.72
N TYR A 237 13.05 -2.26 -13.84
CA TYR A 237 11.92 -2.92 -13.18
C TYR A 237 11.13 -1.95 -12.32
N LYS A 238 11.82 -1.07 -11.57
CA LYS A 238 11.16 -0.02 -10.76
C LYS A 238 10.26 0.87 -11.61
N LYS A 239 10.80 1.42 -12.71
CA LYS A 239 10.07 2.29 -13.63
C LYS A 239 8.92 1.56 -14.32
N CYS A 240 9.14 0.31 -14.74
CA CYS A 240 8.09 -0.47 -15.41
C CYS A 240 6.96 -0.82 -14.45
N PHE A 241 7.27 -1.25 -13.23
CA PHE A 241 6.27 -1.53 -12.20
C PHE A 241 5.45 -0.28 -11.85
N GLU A 242 6.11 0.85 -11.59
CA GLU A 242 5.43 2.13 -11.36
C GLU A 242 4.53 2.54 -12.55
N SER A 243 5.02 2.35 -13.77
CA SER A 243 4.27 2.65 -15.00
C SER A 243 3.03 1.77 -15.16
N VAL A 244 3.10 0.48 -14.79
CA VAL A 244 1.95 -0.43 -14.77
C VAL A 244 0.88 0.08 -13.81
N ILE A 245 1.28 0.39 -12.57
CA ILE A 245 0.38 0.90 -11.54
C ILE A 245 -0.27 2.20 -12.01
N LYS A 246 0.52 3.17 -12.47
CA LYS A 246 0.01 4.44 -12.96
C LYS A 246 -0.97 4.26 -14.13
N ARG A 247 -0.68 3.36 -15.07
CA ARG A 247 -1.55 3.12 -16.23
C ARG A 247 -2.94 2.63 -15.80
N PHE A 248 -3.05 1.79 -14.78
CA PHE A 248 -4.34 1.38 -14.24
C PHE A 248 -5.04 2.50 -13.46
N LEU A 249 -4.29 3.27 -12.66
CA LEU A 249 -4.85 4.38 -11.89
C LEU A 249 -5.42 5.50 -12.76
N ASP A 250 -4.83 5.73 -13.93
CA ASP A 250 -5.24 6.73 -14.93
C ASP A 250 -6.44 6.27 -15.80
N LEU A 251 -6.94 5.04 -15.63
CA LEU A 251 -8.09 4.57 -16.42
C LEU A 251 -9.37 5.34 -16.07
N PRO A 252 -10.20 5.68 -17.07
CA PRO A 252 -11.38 6.53 -16.89
C PRO A 252 -12.48 5.88 -16.03
N ASN A 253 -12.48 4.55 -15.92
CA ASN A 253 -13.42 3.81 -15.09
C ASN A 253 -12.95 3.67 -13.62
N GLU A 254 -11.84 4.31 -13.25
CA GLU A 254 -11.28 4.40 -11.90
C GLU A 254 -11.21 3.04 -11.17
N PRO A 255 -10.48 2.04 -11.70
CA PRO A 255 -10.37 0.76 -11.02
C PRO A 255 -9.65 0.91 -9.68
N ALA A 256 -10.00 0.02 -8.75
CA ALA A 256 -9.17 -0.25 -7.59
C ALA A 256 -7.89 -0.98 -8.03
N VAL A 257 -6.72 -0.53 -7.56
CA VAL A 257 -5.43 -1.14 -7.89
C VAL A 257 -4.79 -1.60 -6.60
N ILE A 258 -4.39 -2.87 -6.54
CA ILE A 258 -3.84 -3.51 -5.33
C ILE A 258 -2.51 -4.16 -5.70
N ILE A 259 -1.47 -3.88 -4.91
CA ILE A 259 -0.19 -4.56 -5.05
C ILE A 259 -0.23 -5.84 -4.23
N LEU A 260 0.10 -6.98 -4.87
CA LEU A 260 0.29 -8.25 -4.20
C LEU A 260 1.78 -8.63 -4.25
N ILE A 261 2.34 -8.91 -3.08
CA ILE A 261 3.74 -9.27 -2.90
C ILE A 261 3.81 -10.72 -2.42
N HIS A 262 4.52 -11.54 -3.18
CA HIS A 262 4.98 -12.87 -2.84
C HIS A 262 6.47 -12.88 -2.48
N ARG A 263 6.92 -14.04 -2.03
CA ARG A 263 8.33 -14.36 -1.78
C ARG A 263 8.69 -15.72 -2.35
N ALA A 264 9.95 -15.87 -2.73
CA ALA A 264 10.53 -17.17 -2.99
C ALA A 264 10.77 -17.93 -1.67
N LYS A 265 10.98 -19.24 -1.78
CA LYS A 265 11.36 -20.13 -0.67
C LYS A 265 12.65 -19.66 0.01
N SER A 266 13.58 -19.13 -0.78
CA SER A 266 14.83 -18.51 -0.30
C SER A 266 14.64 -17.25 0.54
N GLY A 267 13.46 -16.62 0.48
CA GLY A 267 13.19 -15.31 1.07
C GLY A 267 13.38 -14.14 0.12
N PHE A 268 13.71 -14.39 -1.15
CA PHE A 268 13.78 -13.31 -2.14
C PHE A 268 12.40 -12.72 -2.43
N SER A 269 12.31 -11.39 -2.42
CA SER A 269 11.18 -10.61 -2.92
C SER A 269 11.68 -9.21 -3.31
N SER A 270 11.17 -8.69 -4.42
CA SER A 270 11.31 -7.29 -4.85
C SER A 270 10.39 -6.34 -4.06
N GLN A 271 9.90 -6.74 -2.88
CA GLN A 271 9.07 -5.92 -2.01
C GLN A 271 9.65 -4.52 -1.77
N ALA A 272 10.95 -4.42 -1.48
CA ALA A 272 11.61 -3.18 -1.10
C ALA A 272 11.49 -2.08 -2.18
N GLN A 273 11.32 -2.46 -3.46
CA GLN A 273 11.12 -1.51 -4.55
C GLN A 273 9.65 -1.31 -4.95
N MET A 274 8.76 -2.23 -4.60
CA MET A 274 7.33 -2.13 -4.90
C MET A 274 6.57 -1.33 -3.84
N VAL A 275 6.99 -1.42 -2.58
CA VAL A 275 6.38 -0.70 -1.46
C VAL A 275 6.38 0.82 -1.69
N PRO A 276 7.50 1.47 -2.06
CA PRO A 276 7.51 2.91 -2.30
C PRO A 276 6.53 3.36 -3.40
N VAL A 277 6.26 2.50 -4.39
CA VAL A 277 5.27 2.79 -5.43
C VAL A 277 3.86 2.77 -4.84
N GLY A 278 3.53 1.75 -4.05
CA GLY A 278 2.23 1.65 -3.39
C GLY A 278 1.96 2.79 -2.41
N GLU A 279 2.96 3.14 -1.60
CA GLU A 279 2.89 4.29 -0.68
C GLU A 279 2.74 5.61 -1.43
N ASN A 280 3.49 5.82 -2.52
CA ASN A 280 3.43 7.06 -3.31
C ASN A 280 2.04 7.30 -3.92
N PHE A 281 1.39 6.23 -4.40
CA PHE A 281 0.03 6.31 -4.94
C PHE A 281 -1.07 6.11 -3.88
N ASN A 282 -0.69 5.87 -2.63
CA ASN A 282 -1.60 5.54 -1.53
C ASN A 282 -2.59 4.43 -1.92
N ILE A 283 -2.08 3.30 -2.42
CA ILE A 283 -2.88 2.13 -2.80
C ILE A 283 -2.61 0.94 -1.88
N PRO A 284 -3.56 0.00 -1.73
CA PRO A 284 -3.37 -1.16 -0.86
C PRO A 284 -2.19 -2.04 -1.27
N ILE A 285 -1.45 -2.52 -0.27
CA ILE A 285 -0.31 -3.42 -0.42
C ILE A 285 -0.51 -4.64 0.47
N ILE A 286 -0.62 -5.81 -0.16
CA ILE A 286 -0.73 -7.09 0.54
C ILE A 286 0.57 -7.87 0.36
N SER A 287 1.22 -8.21 1.47
CA SER A 287 2.51 -8.87 1.53
C SER A 287 2.44 -10.25 2.17
N MET A 288 2.49 -11.26 1.29
CA MET A 288 2.76 -12.63 1.72
C MET A 288 4.22 -12.78 2.19
N ASP A 289 5.14 -11.91 1.79
CA ASP A 289 6.51 -11.93 2.31
C ASP A 289 6.53 -11.67 3.83
N ASN A 290 5.84 -10.64 4.29
CA ASN A 290 5.71 -10.31 5.71
C ASN A 290 5.01 -11.44 6.49
N ALA A 291 3.84 -11.86 6.02
CA ALA A 291 3.02 -12.86 6.69
C ALA A 291 3.76 -14.21 6.80
N LEU A 292 4.34 -14.69 5.69
CA LEU A 292 5.03 -15.99 5.67
C LEU A 292 6.33 -15.94 6.46
N THR A 293 7.09 -14.83 6.41
CA THR A 293 8.31 -14.70 7.23
C THR A 293 7.99 -14.83 8.72
N LYS A 294 6.94 -14.15 9.20
CA LYS A 294 6.51 -14.26 10.60
C LYS A 294 5.96 -15.65 10.93
N ALA A 295 5.18 -16.26 10.03
CA ALA A 295 4.63 -17.59 10.22
C ALA A 295 5.71 -18.68 10.29
N PHE A 296 6.74 -18.60 9.46
CA PHE A 296 7.87 -19.53 9.48
C PHE A 296 8.74 -19.34 10.73
N ASN A 297 9.02 -18.09 11.11
CA ASN A 297 9.83 -17.80 12.30
C ASN A 297 9.13 -18.21 13.61
N SER A 298 7.80 -18.11 13.66
CA SER A 298 7.00 -18.52 14.83
C SER A 298 6.68 -20.02 14.86
N GLY A 299 6.97 -20.76 13.78
CA GLY A 299 6.60 -22.17 13.64
C GLY A 299 5.10 -22.41 13.42
N LEU A 300 4.32 -21.36 13.09
CA LEU A 300 2.91 -21.51 12.69
C LEU A 300 2.80 -22.32 11.38
N LEU A 301 3.68 -22.02 10.43
CA LEU A 301 3.80 -22.72 9.16
C LEU A 301 5.24 -23.19 8.97
N SER A 302 5.43 -24.26 8.20
CA SER A 302 6.70 -24.65 7.61
C SER A 302 6.72 -24.28 6.12
N LEU A 303 7.91 -24.29 5.50
CA LEU A 303 8.04 -24.05 4.05
C LEU A 303 7.16 -25.02 3.23
N ASN A 304 6.99 -26.25 3.70
CA ASN A 304 6.21 -27.29 3.01
C ASN A 304 4.69 -27.12 3.16
N ASP A 305 4.24 -26.23 4.05
CA ASP A 305 2.81 -25.88 4.18
C ASP A 305 2.39 -24.83 3.15
N TYR A 306 3.34 -24.26 2.40
CA TYR A 306 3.09 -23.26 1.37
C TYR A 306 3.63 -23.67 -0.01
N PHE A 307 4.92 -24.02 -0.10
CA PHE A 307 5.64 -24.15 -1.36
C PHE A 307 5.55 -25.55 -1.98
N SER A 308 5.31 -25.63 -3.29
CA SER A 308 5.55 -26.85 -4.10
C SER A 308 6.97 -26.94 -4.64
N ASP A 309 7.62 -25.80 -4.87
CA ASP A 309 9.00 -25.67 -5.33
C ASP A 309 9.65 -24.39 -4.76
N ASP A 310 10.70 -23.86 -5.37
CA ASP A 310 11.39 -22.67 -4.85
C ASP A 310 10.60 -21.36 -4.96
N TYR A 311 9.51 -21.31 -5.72
CA TYR A 311 8.73 -20.09 -5.97
C TYR A 311 7.23 -20.28 -5.78
N HIS A 312 6.72 -21.43 -6.21
CA HIS A 312 5.31 -21.62 -6.43
C HIS A 312 4.62 -22.17 -5.18
N PRO A 313 3.46 -21.61 -4.78
CA PRO A 313 2.63 -22.27 -3.79
C PRO A 313 2.00 -23.54 -4.38
N HIS A 314 1.75 -24.55 -3.54
CA HIS A 314 0.76 -25.59 -3.85
C HIS A 314 -0.66 -25.09 -3.55
N ASP A 315 -1.69 -25.90 -3.80
CA ASP A 315 -3.09 -25.45 -3.69
C ASP A 315 -3.46 -24.91 -2.30
N LYS A 316 -3.02 -25.59 -1.23
CA LYS A 316 -3.21 -25.08 0.15
C LYS A 316 -2.46 -23.76 0.42
N GLY A 317 -1.28 -23.56 -0.17
CA GLY A 317 -0.54 -22.30 -0.07
C GLY A 317 -1.24 -21.17 -0.83
N GLY A 318 -1.77 -21.47 -2.03
CA GLY A 318 -2.60 -20.54 -2.79
C GLY A 318 -3.89 -20.16 -2.05
N LYS A 319 -4.49 -21.11 -1.31
CA LYS A 319 -5.61 -20.84 -0.42
C LYS A 319 -5.25 -19.89 0.73
N LEU A 320 -4.06 -19.99 1.31
CA LEU A 320 -3.60 -19.01 2.32
C LEU A 320 -3.51 -17.59 1.76
N VAL A 321 -3.03 -17.43 0.52
CA VAL A 321 -3.03 -16.13 -0.16
C VAL A 321 -4.46 -15.62 -0.34
N SER A 322 -5.37 -16.48 -0.80
CA SER A 322 -6.80 -16.13 -0.93
C SER A 322 -7.42 -15.71 0.40
N ASP A 323 -7.04 -16.34 1.51
CA ASP A 323 -7.56 -16.01 2.84
C ASP A 323 -7.06 -14.65 3.33
N CYS A 324 -5.78 -14.34 3.12
CA CYS A 324 -5.22 -13.01 3.35
C CYS A 324 -5.96 -11.92 2.54
N LEU A 325 -6.23 -12.17 1.26
CA LEU A 325 -6.96 -11.24 0.39
C LEU A 325 -8.43 -11.07 0.83
N SER A 326 -9.08 -12.17 1.23
CA SER A 326 -10.45 -12.15 1.74
C SER A 326 -10.54 -11.36 3.05
N TYR A 327 -9.58 -11.59 3.96
CA TYR A 327 -9.45 -10.82 5.19
C TYR A 327 -9.28 -9.33 4.90
N PHE A 328 -8.37 -8.96 4.00
CA PHE A 328 -8.18 -7.57 3.57
C PHE A 328 -9.47 -6.95 3.04
N PHE A 329 -10.22 -7.62 2.16
CA PHE A 329 -11.51 -7.10 1.65
C PHE A 329 -12.50 -6.84 2.78
N ARG A 330 -12.55 -7.72 3.79
CA ARG A 330 -13.37 -7.49 4.99
C ARG A 330 -12.93 -6.28 5.81
N GLN A 331 -11.62 -6.00 5.88
CA GLN A 331 -11.09 -4.84 6.62
C GLN A 331 -11.23 -3.53 5.86
N ALA A 332 -11.26 -3.59 4.53
CA ALA A 332 -11.32 -2.42 3.66
C ALA A 332 -12.70 -1.75 3.60
N MET A 333 -13.75 -2.47 4.03
CA MET A 333 -15.15 -2.02 4.12
C MET A 333 -15.50 -1.56 5.53
#